data_AF-A0A1E3W4D3-F1
#
_entry.id   AF-A0A1E3W4D3-F1
#
_cell.length_a   1.000
_cell.length_b   1.000
_cell.length_c   1.000
_cell.angle_alpha   90.00
_cell.angle_beta   90.00
_cell.angle_gamma   90.00
#
_symmetry.space_group_name_H-M   'P 1'
#
loop_
_entity.id
_entity.type
_entity.pdbx_description
1 polymer ?
#
loop_
_entity_poly.entity_id
_entity_poly.type
_entity_poly.pdbx_seq_one_letter_code
_entity_poly.pdbx_strand_id
1 'polypeptide(L)'
;MVADIERITKALSFAAEAHRNQRRKGAAQEPYINHLIEVFGLVARSESRVDTDTLIAALLHDVVEDTPRTYEDVSESFGERVAEIVRENSDDMSLPKAERRQARLAAMARKSREARIVKIADVISNLRAIAVSPPAGWSSERKLAYLEDCRRLVEAARGTEVSIERIFDETAADVDRAIRDDAPFQIDGCEVVARQLNSEIGQPVHLVYMLNTEDRPLETVDVDRLCQLIGERFPAATVQPAEAVYERGRRSILIVRIRTDGTEDVVDLAQRLCVEFRQRFVGIEVNGRYIRIYSDDTG
;
A
#
# COMPACT_ATOMS: atom_id res chain seq x y z
N MET A 1 7.43 22.20 17.66
CA MET A 1 7.70 20.81 18.07
C MET A 1 6.43 20.03 18.35
N VAL A 2 5.63 20.34 19.40
CA VAL A 2 4.35 19.61 19.64
C VAL A 2 3.35 19.82 18.51
N ALA A 3 3.14 21.07 18.08
CA ALA A 3 2.26 21.39 16.95
C ALA A 3 2.70 20.72 15.63
N ASP A 4 4.00 20.55 15.40
CA ASP A 4 4.50 19.89 14.19
C ASP A 4 4.20 18.39 14.22
N ILE A 5 4.35 17.75 15.39
CA ILE A 5 3.99 16.35 15.61
C ILE A 5 2.49 16.16 15.35
N GLU A 6 1.63 17.02 15.89
CA GLU A 6 0.18 16.95 15.67
C GLU A 6 -0.19 17.04 14.18
N ARG A 7 0.42 17.98 13.44
CA ARG A 7 0.18 18.11 11.99
C ARG A 7 0.64 16.88 11.22
N ILE A 8 1.81 16.32 11.55
CA ILE A 8 2.33 15.11 10.91
C ILE A 8 1.45 13.90 11.24
N THR A 9 1.03 13.72 12.50
CA THR A 9 0.13 12.62 12.91
C THR A 9 -1.23 12.74 12.22
N LYS A 10 -1.77 13.96 12.07
CA LYS A 10 -2.99 14.21 11.29
C LYS A 10 -2.81 13.81 9.83
N ALA A 11 -1.69 14.18 9.20
CA ALA A 11 -1.40 13.84 7.81
C ALA A 11 -1.25 12.31 7.61
N LEU A 12 -0.55 11.64 8.52
CA LEU A 12 -0.40 10.18 8.50
C LEU A 12 -1.76 9.48 8.60
N SER A 13 -2.63 9.94 9.51
CA SER A 13 -3.97 9.38 9.69
C SER A 13 -4.85 9.60 8.46
N PHE A 14 -4.77 10.79 7.87
CA PHE A 14 -5.49 11.15 6.65
C PHE A 14 -5.06 10.28 5.45
N ALA A 15 -3.74 10.11 5.27
CA ALA A 15 -3.18 9.23 4.25
C ALA A 15 -3.57 7.76 4.46
N ALA A 16 -3.49 7.27 5.71
CA ALA A 16 -3.86 5.91 6.05
C ALA A 16 -5.34 5.61 5.73
N GLU A 17 -6.25 6.53 6.05
CA GLU A 17 -7.67 6.40 5.72
C GLU A 17 -7.91 6.45 4.21
N ALA A 18 -7.29 7.40 3.50
CA ALA A 18 -7.45 7.54 2.05
C ALA A 18 -6.96 6.30 1.29
N HIS A 19 -5.86 5.69 1.73
CA HIS A 19 -5.23 4.54 1.11
C HIS A 19 -5.54 3.19 1.80
N ARG A 20 -6.53 3.13 2.71
CA ARG A 20 -6.80 1.95 3.56
C ARG A 20 -6.94 0.62 2.80
N ASN A 21 -7.50 0.70 1.59
CA ASN A 21 -7.75 -0.46 0.71
C ASN A 21 -6.71 -0.62 -0.40
N GLN A 22 -5.78 0.33 -0.54
CA GLN A 22 -4.74 0.27 -1.56
C GLN A 22 -3.60 -0.66 -1.13
N ARG A 23 -3.07 -1.40 -2.09
CA ARG A 23 -1.93 -2.30 -1.91
C ARG A 23 -0.86 -2.00 -2.95
N ARG A 24 0.40 -2.25 -2.60
CA ARG A 24 1.52 -2.22 -3.56
C ARG A 24 1.31 -3.26 -4.65
N LYS A 25 1.82 -3.00 -5.86
CA LYS A 25 1.68 -3.88 -7.03
C LYS A 25 2.57 -5.14 -6.97
N GLY A 26 3.48 -5.21 -6.02
CA GLY A 26 4.36 -6.36 -5.80
C GLY A 26 3.62 -7.62 -5.39
N ALA A 27 4.25 -8.78 -5.52
CA ALA A 27 3.65 -10.06 -5.19
C ALA A 27 3.21 -10.16 -3.72
N ALA A 28 3.92 -9.50 -2.81
CA ALA A 28 3.58 -9.41 -1.39
C ALA A 28 2.31 -8.59 -1.10
N GLN A 29 1.88 -7.72 -2.01
CA GLN A 29 0.68 -6.87 -1.86
C GLN A 29 0.64 -6.13 -0.51
N GLU A 30 1.75 -5.52 -0.10
CA GLU A 30 1.83 -4.81 1.18
C GLU A 30 0.85 -3.62 1.25
N PRO A 31 0.36 -3.26 2.46
CA PRO A 31 -0.42 -2.03 2.67
C PRO A 31 0.29 -0.80 2.10
N TYR A 32 -0.43 0.02 1.33
CA TYR A 32 0.18 1.17 0.64
C TYR A 32 0.79 2.20 1.60
N ILE A 33 0.24 2.33 2.81
CA ILE A 33 0.75 3.24 3.85
C ILE A 33 2.25 3.01 4.15
N ASN A 34 2.77 1.80 3.97
CA ASN A 34 4.21 1.51 4.15
C ASN A 34 5.08 2.31 3.16
N HIS A 35 4.60 2.53 1.93
CA HIS A 35 5.25 3.41 0.96
C HIS A 35 5.38 4.83 1.50
N LEU A 36 4.26 5.38 1.96
CA LEU A 36 4.16 6.77 2.36
C LEU A 36 5.04 7.04 3.58
N ILE A 37 5.09 6.09 4.51
CA ILE A 37 6.00 6.13 5.67
C ILE A 37 7.47 6.03 5.22
N GLU A 38 7.80 5.17 4.25
CA GLU A 38 9.16 5.09 3.71
C GLU A 38 9.57 6.40 3.03
N VAL A 39 8.72 6.96 2.18
CA VAL A 39 8.95 8.25 1.50
C VAL A 39 9.13 9.37 2.53
N PHE A 40 8.26 9.47 3.53
CA PHE A 40 8.42 10.39 4.65
C PHE A 40 9.78 10.21 5.36
N GLY A 41 10.16 8.96 5.65
CA GLY A 41 11.42 8.65 6.31
C GLY A 41 12.65 9.03 5.46
N LEU A 42 12.60 8.81 4.15
CA LEU A 42 13.65 9.20 3.21
C LEU A 42 13.82 10.72 3.14
N VAL A 43 12.71 11.45 3.07
CA VAL A 43 12.73 12.92 3.10
C VAL A 43 13.26 13.42 4.44
N ALA A 44 12.82 12.85 5.57
CA ALA A 44 13.27 13.25 6.91
C ALA A 44 14.77 13.01 7.16
N ARG A 45 15.39 12.07 6.43
CA ARG A 45 16.83 11.77 6.51
C ARG A 45 17.70 12.68 5.65
N SER A 46 17.13 13.58 4.84
CA SER A 46 17.97 14.49 4.04
C SER A 46 18.80 15.41 4.95
N GLU A 47 20.03 15.70 4.54
CA GLU A 47 20.98 16.48 5.35
C GLU A 47 20.56 17.97 5.45
N SER A 48 19.87 18.49 4.42
CA SER A 48 19.21 19.78 4.52
C SER A 48 18.00 19.73 5.46
N ARG A 49 17.78 20.85 6.17
CA ARG A 49 16.55 21.04 6.95
C ARG A 49 15.37 21.13 5.99
N VAL A 50 14.58 20.06 5.93
CA VAL A 50 13.24 20.06 5.33
C VAL A 50 12.24 20.52 6.37
N ASP A 51 11.29 21.33 5.94
CA ASP A 51 10.22 21.81 6.81
C ASP A 51 9.09 20.78 6.98
N THR A 52 8.26 21.01 7.98
CA THR A 52 7.11 20.17 8.34
C THR A 52 6.12 20.01 7.19
N ASP A 53 5.90 21.04 6.38
CA ASP A 53 4.99 21.00 5.25
C ASP A 53 5.50 20.05 4.14
N THR A 54 6.81 20.03 3.89
CA THR A 54 7.43 19.09 2.93
C THR A 54 7.29 17.65 3.42
N LEU A 55 7.49 17.42 4.72
CA LEU A 55 7.28 16.12 5.35
C LEU A 55 5.81 15.68 5.27
N ILE A 56 4.88 16.59 5.50
CA ILE A 56 3.44 16.32 5.32
C ILE A 56 3.15 15.99 3.85
N ALA A 57 3.68 16.77 2.90
CA ALA A 57 3.49 16.50 1.48
C ALA A 57 4.06 15.14 1.07
N ALA A 58 5.17 14.70 1.68
CA ALA A 58 5.71 13.35 1.47
C ALA A 58 4.72 12.24 1.85
N LEU A 59 3.98 12.40 2.95
CA LEU A 59 2.92 11.48 3.36
C LEU A 59 1.69 11.53 2.45
N LEU A 60 1.45 12.66 1.80
CA LEU A 60 0.22 12.95 1.03
C LEU A 60 0.41 12.91 -0.49
N HIS A 61 1.62 12.66 -0.99
CA HIS A 61 1.98 12.92 -2.39
C HIS A 61 1.13 12.17 -3.41
N ASP A 62 0.65 10.97 -3.07
CA ASP A 62 -0.22 10.15 -3.92
C ASP A 62 -1.71 10.29 -3.63
N VAL A 63 -2.10 11.05 -2.60
CA VAL A 63 -3.49 11.07 -2.12
C VAL A 63 -4.43 11.62 -3.20
N VAL A 64 -4.01 12.64 -3.94
CA VAL A 64 -4.82 13.22 -5.02
C VAL A 64 -4.78 12.36 -6.30
N GLU A 65 -3.69 11.62 -6.54
CA GLU A 65 -3.55 10.80 -7.75
C GLU A 65 -4.32 9.47 -7.63
N ASP A 66 -4.26 8.82 -6.48
CA ASP A 66 -4.69 7.43 -6.30
C ASP A 66 -5.98 7.27 -5.47
N THR A 67 -6.55 8.37 -4.95
CA THR A 67 -7.75 8.32 -4.12
C THR A 67 -8.80 9.35 -4.56
N PRO A 68 -10.06 9.27 -4.08
CA PRO A 68 -11.08 10.27 -4.37
C PRO A 68 -10.84 11.67 -3.75
N ARG A 69 -9.75 11.85 -2.98
CA ARG A 69 -9.43 13.12 -2.33
C ARG A 69 -8.97 14.15 -3.36
N THR A 70 -9.32 15.41 -3.13
CA THR A 70 -9.00 16.49 -4.08
C THR A 70 -7.89 17.41 -3.55
N TYR A 71 -7.44 18.32 -4.42
CA TYR A 71 -6.52 19.39 -4.03
C TYR A 71 -7.10 20.23 -2.89
N GLU A 72 -8.38 20.57 -2.97
CA GLU A 72 -9.11 21.36 -2.00
C GLU A 72 -9.15 20.66 -0.64
N ASP A 73 -9.41 19.35 -0.60
CA ASP A 73 -9.36 18.56 0.65
C ASP A 73 -8.00 18.73 1.37
N VAL A 74 -6.91 18.70 0.59
CA VAL A 74 -5.54 18.84 1.12
C VAL A 74 -5.26 20.28 1.56
N SER A 75 -5.63 21.27 0.74
CA SER A 75 -5.41 22.70 1.04
C SER A 75 -6.15 23.12 2.31
N GLU A 76 -7.43 22.76 2.44
CA GLU A 76 -8.24 23.08 3.63
C GLU A 76 -7.70 22.38 4.89
N SER A 77 -7.18 21.16 4.75
CA SER A 77 -6.75 20.36 5.90
C SER A 77 -5.33 20.67 6.39
N PHE A 78 -4.43 21.06 5.47
CA PHE A 78 -2.98 21.13 5.72
C PHE A 78 -2.31 22.43 5.24
N GLY A 79 -3.03 23.26 4.49
CA GLY A 79 -2.58 24.54 3.96
C GLY A 79 -2.15 24.49 2.49
N GLU A 80 -2.22 25.64 1.83
CA GLU A 80 -1.97 25.79 0.39
C GLU A 80 -0.60 25.26 -0.02
N ARG A 81 0.45 25.55 0.76
CA ARG A 81 1.81 25.13 0.45
C ARG A 81 1.96 23.60 0.36
N VAL A 82 1.29 22.86 1.25
CA VAL A 82 1.28 21.39 1.20
C VAL A 82 0.57 20.92 -0.06
N ALA A 83 -0.60 21.49 -0.36
CA ALA A 83 -1.39 21.13 -1.52
C ALA A 83 -0.62 21.40 -2.83
N GLU A 84 0.13 22.49 -2.92
CA GLU A 84 1.00 22.80 -4.07
C GLU A 84 2.07 21.73 -4.29
N ILE A 85 2.80 21.32 -3.24
CA ILE A 85 3.83 20.27 -3.35
C ILE A 85 3.21 18.92 -3.74
N VAL A 86 2.02 18.60 -3.21
CA VAL A 86 1.28 17.38 -3.58
C VAL A 86 0.87 17.43 -5.06
N ARG A 87 0.25 18.54 -5.49
CA ARG A 87 -0.18 18.75 -6.89
C ARG A 87 0.98 18.65 -7.85
N GLU A 88 2.13 19.24 -7.51
CA GLU A 88 3.33 19.14 -8.34
C GLU A 88 3.76 17.68 -8.52
N ASN A 89 3.51 16.81 -7.53
CA ASN A 89 3.87 15.39 -7.54
C ASN A 89 2.82 14.43 -8.10
N SER A 90 1.60 14.91 -8.36
CA SER A 90 0.55 14.13 -9.02
C SER A 90 0.64 14.24 -10.54
N ASP A 91 0.46 13.12 -11.22
CA ASP A 91 0.32 13.08 -12.67
C ASP A 91 -1.12 13.38 -13.13
N ASP A 92 -1.27 13.92 -14.34
CA ASP A 92 -2.57 13.98 -15.00
C ASP A 92 -3.00 12.60 -15.51
N MET A 93 -3.88 11.96 -14.74
CA MET A 93 -4.38 10.61 -15.00
C MET A 93 -5.29 10.50 -16.24
N SER A 94 -5.70 11.63 -16.85
CA SER A 94 -6.43 11.63 -18.12
C SER A 94 -5.54 11.29 -19.32
N LEU A 95 -4.22 11.47 -19.18
CA LEU A 95 -3.26 11.22 -20.25
C LEU A 95 -2.88 9.72 -20.35
N PRO A 96 -2.62 9.23 -21.58
CA PRO A 96 -2.04 7.91 -21.79
C PRO A 96 -0.73 7.73 -21.02
N LYS A 97 -0.42 6.50 -20.60
CA LYS A 97 0.75 6.20 -19.76
C LYS A 97 2.08 6.69 -20.36
N ALA A 98 2.26 6.57 -21.67
CA ALA A 98 3.46 7.03 -22.35
C ALA A 98 3.61 8.56 -22.29
N GLU A 99 2.50 9.28 -22.48
CA GLU A 99 2.45 10.75 -22.41
C GLU A 99 2.66 11.23 -20.98
N ARG A 100 2.05 10.56 -19.97
CA ARG A 100 2.32 10.83 -18.54
C ARG A 100 3.80 10.73 -18.22
N ARG A 101 4.45 9.66 -18.68
CA ARG A 101 5.90 9.47 -18.47
C ARG A 101 6.72 10.62 -19.06
N GLN A 102 6.39 11.09 -20.27
CA GLN A 102 7.07 12.21 -20.91
C GLN A 102 6.80 13.54 -20.19
N ALA A 103 5.53 13.80 -19.84
CA ALA A 103 5.11 14.99 -19.12
C ALA A 103 5.81 15.10 -17.76
N ARG A 104 5.89 13.98 -17.03
CA ARG A 104 6.57 13.92 -15.73
C ARG A 104 8.04 14.28 -15.84
N LEU A 105 8.75 13.73 -16.83
CA LEU A 105 10.16 14.04 -17.08
C LEU A 105 10.35 15.53 -17.42
N ALA A 106 9.51 16.08 -18.29
CA ALA A 106 9.56 17.49 -18.68
C ALA A 106 9.23 18.44 -17.50
N ALA A 107 8.35 18.01 -16.59
CA ALA A 107 7.96 18.78 -15.42
C ALA A 107 9.04 18.83 -14.33
N MET A 108 9.96 17.86 -14.27
CA MET A 108 10.97 17.79 -13.20
C MET A 108 11.76 19.09 -13.02
N ALA A 109 12.19 19.72 -14.13
CA ALA A 109 12.96 20.97 -14.09
C ALA A 109 12.16 22.18 -13.57
N ARG A 110 10.82 22.11 -13.57
CA ARG A 110 9.91 23.18 -13.14
C ARG A 110 9.40 23.01 -11.72
N LYS A 111 9.58 21.82 -11.14
CA LYS A 111 9.15 21.52 -9.78
C LYS A 111 9.93 22.36 -8.77
N SER A 112 9.24 22.76 -7.70
CA SER A 112 9.86 23.30 -6.49
C SER A 112 10.92 22.35 -5.94
N ARG A 113 11.85 22.88 -5.14
CA ARG A 113 12.92 22.07 -4.54
C ARG A 113 12.30 20.95 -3.70
N GLU A 114 11.30 21.28 -2.91
CA GLU A 114 10.56 20.39 -2.02
C GLU A 114 9.86 19.28 -2.80
N ALA A 115 9.17 19.63 -3.89
CA ALA A 115 8.53 18.64 -4.74
C ALA A 115 9.53 17.70 -5.42
N ARG A 116 10.72 18.18 -5.82
CA ARG A 116 11.80 17.32 -6.34
C ARG A 116 12.33 16.37 -5.28
N ILE A 117 12.55 16.81 -4.04
CA ILE A 117 12.98 15.94 -2.93
C ILE A 117 11.97 14.82 -2.70
N VAL A 118 10.68 15.17 -2.58
CA VAL A 118 9.60 14.17 -2.43
C VAL A 118 9.58 13.21 -3.61
N LYS A 119 9.76 13.69 -4.84
CA LYS A 119 9.76 12.82 -6.01
C LYS A 119 10.95 11.85 -6.04
N ILE A 120 12.13 12.30 -5.65
CA ILE A 120 13.31 11.43 -5.57
C ILE A 120 13.08 10.35 -4.50
N ALA A 121 12.51 10.72 -3.34
CA ALA A 121 12.14 9.77 -2.28
C ALA A 121 11.12 8.71 -2.77
N ASP A 122 10.08 9.13 -3.48
CA ASP A 122 9.09 8.24 -4.12
C ASP A 122 9.78 7.25 -5.07
N VAL A 123 10.65 7.73 -5.95
CA VAL A 123 11.42 6.89 -6.88
C VAL A 123 12.29 5.86 -6.14
N ILE A 124 12.98 6.26 -5.07
CA ILE A 124 13.80 5.35 -4.24
C ILE A 124 12.91 4.24 -3.66
N SER A 125 11.80 4.59 -3.03
CA SER A 125 10.87 3.62 -2.44
C SER A 125 10.31 2.66 -3.49
N ASN A 126 9.98 3.15 -4.69
CA ASN A 126 9.49 2.31 -5.78
C ASN A 126 10.57 1.37 -6.34
N LEU A 127 11.82 1.82 -6.45
CA LEU A 127 12.93 0.96 -6.87
C LEU A 127 13.19 -0.16 -5.86
N ARG A 128 13.22 0.17 -4.56
CA ARG A 128 13.36 -0.81 -3.48
C ARG A 128 12.23 -1.85 -3.54
N ALA A 129 10.99 -1.41 -3.73
CA ALA A 129 9.84 -2.30 -3.83
C ALA A 129 9.95 -3.27 -5.04
N ILE A 130 10.44 -2.81 -6.19
CA ILE A 130 10.62 -3.68 -7.38
C ILE A 130 11.74 -4.69 -7.19
N ALA A 131 12.79 -4.36 -6.45
CA ALA A 131 13.88 -5.29 -6.16
C ALA A 131 13.44 -6.38 -5.18
N VAL A 132 12.67 -6.03 -4.14
CA VAL A 132 12.21 -6.98 -3.11
C VAL A 132 11.01 -7.80 -3.60
N SER A 133 10.00 -7.16 -4.18
CA SER A 133 8.76 -7.81 -4.59
C SER A 133 8.25 -7.20 -5.90
N PRO A 134 8.85 -7.57 -7.05
CA PRO A 134 8.39 -7.07 -8.33
C PRO A 134 6.95 -7.53 -8.62
N PRO A 135 6.20 -6.79 -9.46
CA PRO A 135 4.91 -7.26 -9.90
C PRO A 135 5.03 -8.58 -10.67
N ALA A 136 4.01 -9.44 -10.55
CA ALA A 136 4.01 -10.76 -11.19
C ALA A 136 4.25 -10.66 -12.71
N GLY A 137 5.10 -11.55 -13.23
CA GLY A 137 5.42 -11.63 -14.65
C GLY A 137 6.42 -10.58 -15.17
N TRP A 138 7.06 -9.80 -14.31
CA TRP A 138 8.13 -8.89 -14.74
C TRP A 138 9.43 -9.63 -15.01
N SER A 139 9.89 -9.59 -16.26
CA SER A 139 11.22 -10.09 -16.65
C SER A 139 12.34 -9.18 -16.16
N SER A 140 13.57 -9.69 -16.11
CA SER A 140 14.75 -8.89 -15.74
C SER A 140 14.96 -7.70 -16.67
N GLU A 141 14.71 -7.85 -17.99
CA GLU A 141 14.78 -6.74 -18.95
C GLU A 141 13.79 -5.63 -18.61
N ARG A 142 12.58 -6.00 -18.19
CA ARG A 142 11.55 -5.03 -17.79
C ARG A 142 11.93 -4.29 -16.51
N LYS A 143 12.51 -4.99 -15.53
CA LYS A 143 13.02 -4.36 -14.29
C LYS A 143 14.16 -3.38 -14.61
N LEU A 144 15.11 -3.77 -15.47
CA LEU A 144 16.21 -2.90 -15.90
C LEU A 144 15.72 -1.69 -16.70
N ALA A 145 14.72 -1.85 -17.57
CA ALA A 145 14.11 -0.73 -18.28
C ALA A 145 13.43 0.26 -17.31
N TYR A 146 12.75 -0.24 -16.28
CA TYR A 146 12.17 0.60 -15.24
C TYR A 146 13.25 1.35 -14.43
N LEU A 147 14.35 0.67 -14.09
CA LEU A 147 15.49 1.31 -13.42
C LEU A 147 16.07 2.44 -14.25
N GLU A 148 16.24 2.23 -15.55
CA GLU A 148 16.72 3.25 -16.49
C GLU A 148 15.76 4.44 -16.59
N ASP A 149 14.45 4.20 -16.56
CA ASP A 149 13.45 5.27 -16.48
C ASP A 149 13.58 6.11 -15.21
N CYS A 150 13.84 5.45 -14.08
CA CYS A 150 14.07 6.13 -12.79
C CYS A 150 15.34 6.97 -12.83
N ARG A 151 16.44 6.44 -13.39
CA ARG A 151 17.70 7.19 -13.56
C ARG A 151 17.49 8.47 -14.35
N ARG A 152 16.76 8.41 -15.47
CA ARG A 152 16.45 9.60 -16.28
C ARG A 152 15.63 10.63 -15.50
N LEU A 153 14.69 10.18 -14.69
CA LEU A 153 13.85 11.07 -13.90
C LEU A 153 14.66 11.79 -12.81
N VAL A 154 15.53 11.06 -12.09
CA VAL A 154 16.39 11.66 -11.06
C VAL A 154 17.47 12.53 -11.68
N GLU A 155 18.01 12.16 -12.85
CA GLU A 155 18.96 13.01 -13.59
C GLU A 155 18.35 14.39 -13.91
N ALA A 156 17.09 14.42 -14.35
CA ALA A 156 16.36 15.67 -14.57
C ALA A 156 16.08 16.48 -13.28
N ALA A 157 16.28 15.87 -12.11
CA ALA A 157 16.07 16.46 -10.80
C ALA A 157 17.37 16.84 -10.08
N ARG A 158 18.55 16.46 -10.59
CA ARG A 158 19.83 16.64 -9.88
C ARG A 158 20.15 18.08 -9.52
N GLY A 159 20.99 18.24 -8.50
CA GLY A 159 21.31 19.54 -7.92
C GLY A 159 20.20 20.08 -7.03
N THR A 160 19.27 19.22 -6.60
CA THR A 160 18.20 19.55 -5.66
C THR A 160 18.67 19.34 -4.22
N GLU A 161 19.17 18.14 -3.93
CA GLU A 161 19.57 17.74 -2.59
C GLU A 161 20.54 16.55 -2.64
N VAL A 162 21.81 16.83 -2.30
CA VAL A 162 22.92 15.88 -2.47
C VAL A 162 22.72 14.58 -1.69
N SER A 163 22.20 14.67 -0.46
CA SER A 163 22.06 13.49 0.40
C SER A 163 21.04 12.48 -0.14
N ILE A 164 19.91 12.95 -0.68
CA ILE A 164 18.87 12.07 -1.21
C ILE A 164 19.25 11.54 -2.60
N GLU A 165 19.94 12.36 -3.40
CA GLU A 165 20.52 11.93 -4.68
C GLU A 165 21.54 10.80 -4.46
N ARG A 166 22.39 10.89 -3.43
CA ARG A 166 23.32 9.82 -3.05
C ARG A 166 22.58 8.53 -2.66
N ILE A 167 21.52 8.62 -1.84
CA ILE A 167 20.72 7.44 -1.46
C ILE A 167 20.10 6.79 -2.71
N PHE A 168 19.64 7.59 -3.67
CA PHE A 168 19.17 7.08 -4.95
C PHE A 168 20.27 6.37 -5.73
N ASP A 169 21.46 6.96 -5.85
CA ASP A 169 22.57 6.38 -6.62
C ASP A 169 23.02 5.03 -6.03
N GLU A 170 23.13 4.95 -4.71
CA GLU A 170 23.41 3.70 -3.99
C GLU A 170 22.31 2.66 -4.22
N THR A 171 21.04 3.04 -4.02
CA THR A 171 19.90 2.16 -4.25
C THR A 171 19.86 1.66 -5.70
N ALA A 172 20.08 2.53 -6.68
CA ALA A 172 20.06 2.18 -8.10
C ALA A 172 21.19 1.22 -8.49
N ALA A 173 22.36 1.36 -7.87
CA ALA A 173 23.48 0.43 -8.07
C ALA A 173 23.18 -0.95 -7.48
N ASP A 174 22.60 -1.00 -6.28
CA ASP A 174 22.25 -2.26 -5.62
C ASP A 174 21.10 -2.98 -6.33
N VAL A 175 20.10 -2.23 -6.84
CA VAL A 175 19.01 -2.80 -7.65
C VAL A 175 19.53 -3.35 -8.98
N ASP A 176 20.43 -2.65 -9.67
CA ASP A 176 21.04 -3.15 -10.92
C ASP A 176 21.77 -4.47 -10.68
N ARG A 177 22.58 -4.52 -9.62
CA ARG A 177 23.32 -5.73 -9.21
C ARG A 177 22.38 -6.88 -8.86
N ALA A 178 21.37 -6.64 -8.02
CA ALA A 178 20.40 -7.65 -7.62
C ALA A 178 19.64 -8.23 -8.82
N ILE A 179 19.26 -7.40 -9.80
CA ILE A 179 18.56 -7.87 -11.00
C ILE A 179 19.48 -8.69 -11.92
N ARG A 180 20.75 -8.29 -12.07
CA ARG A 180 21.70 -8.95 -12.98
C ARG A 180 22.27 -10.24 -12.42
N ASP A 181 22.57 -10.25 -11.13
CA ASP A 181 23.26 -11.35 -10.45
C ASP A 181 22.27 -12.30 -9.75
N ASP A 182 20.97 -12.02 -9.82
CA ASP A 182 19.90 -12.73 -9.10
C ASP A 182 20.19 -12.82 -7.58
N ALA A 183 20.77 -11.74 -7.03
CA ALA A 183 21.23 -11.67 -5.66
C ALA A 183 20.15 -11.10 -4.71
N PRO A 184 20.16 -11.49 -3.42
CA PRO A 184 19.27 -10.90 -2.42
C PRO A 184 19.48 -9.38 -2.31
N PHE A 185 18.38 -8.63 -2.26
CA PHE A 185 18.43 -7.16 -2.12
C PHE A 185 18.38 -6.75 -0.64
N GLN A 186 19.29 -5.88 -0.22
CA GLN A 186 19.38 -5.33 1.13
C GLN A 186 18.94 -3.86 1.14
N ILE A 187 18.21 -3.43 2.17
CA ILE A 187 17.82 -2.02 2.37
C ILE A 187 18.53 -1.53 3.62
N ASP A 188 19.31 -0.46 3.48
CA ASP A 188 20.05 0.18 4.58
C ASP A 188 20.96 -0.80 5.35
N GLY A 189 21.57 -1.77 4.66
CA GLY A 189 22.47 -2.77 5.26
C GLY A 189 21.78 -3.87 6.06
N CYS A 190 20.44 -3.84 6.15
CA CYS A 190 19.66 -4.97 6.60
C CYS A 190 19.30 -5.84 5.40
N GLU A 191 19.57 -7.14 5.50
CA GLU A 191 18.87 -8.09 4.64
C GLU A 191 17.38 -7.84 4.86
N VAL A 192 16.71 -7.39 3.80
CA VAL A 192 15.27 -7.35 3.82
C VAL A 192 14.89 -8.81 3.72
N VAL A 193 14.79 -9.45 4.88
CA VAL A 193 13.78 -10.49 5.08
C VAL A 193 12.54 -9.84 4.51
N ALA A 194 12.14 -10.18 3.28
CA ALA A 194 10.97 -9.64 2.60
C ALA A 194 9.88 -9.63 3.65
N ARG A 195 9.59 -8.46 4.27
CA ARG A 195 9.10 -8.37 5.67
C ARG A 195 8.19 -9.54 5.88
N GLN A 196 8.69 -10.60 6.53
CA GLN A 196 8.02 -11.89 6.53
C GLN A 196 6.80 -11.75 7.45
N LEU A 197 5.75 -11.12 6.94
CA LEU A 197 4.54 -11.86 6.71
C LEU A 197 4.97 -13.03 5.82
N ASN A 198 5.38 -14.13 6.44
CA ASN A 198 5.31 -15.44 5.84
C ASN A 198 3.82 -15.77 5.61
N SER A 199 3.19 -14.99 4.74
CA SER A 199 2.27 -15.52 3.76
C SER A 199 3.10 -15.61 2.48
N GLU A 200 3.85 -16.70 2.35
CA GLU A 200 4.82 -16.92 1.29
C GLU A 200 4.22 -16.58 -0.08
N ILE A 201 5.02 -15.96 -0.95
CA ILE A 201 4.65 -15.58 -2.31
C ILE A 201 4.41 -16.89 -3.10
N GLY A 202 3.18 -17.39 -3.03
CA GLY A 202 2.80 -18.72 -3.50
C GLY A 202 1.54 -19.26 -2.82
N GLN A 203 1.24 -18.78 -1.61
CA GLN A 203 0.08 -19.26 -0.87
C GLN A 203 -1.24 -18.86 -1.54
N PRO A 204 -2.20 -19.79 -1.66
CA PRO A 204 -3.52 -19.48 -2.20
C PRO A 204 -4.20 -18.38 -1.40
N VAL A 205 -4.93 -17.52 -2.12
CA VAL A 205 -5.83 -16.55 -1.50
C VAL A 205 -7.15 -17.25 -1.23
N HIS A 206 -7.60 -17.16 0.00
CA HIS A 206 -8.90 -17.64 0.44
C HIS A 206 -9.81 -16.46 0.74
N LEU A 207 -11.05 -16.54 0.26
CA LEU A 207 -12.09 -15.57 0.60
C LEU A 207 -13.00 -16.19 1.65
N VAL A 208 -13.21 -15.50 2.76
CA VAL A 208 -14.18 -15.88 3.78
C VAL A 208 -15.31 -14.86 3.74
N TYR A 209 -16.53 -15.35 3.54
CA TYR A 209 -17.74 -14.57 3.43
C TYR A 209 -18.50 -14.68 4.75
N MET A 210 -18.31 -13.71 5.63
CA MET A 210 -19.14 -13.56 6.80
C MET A 210 -20.47 -12.97 6.34
N LEU A 211 -21.50 -13.80 6.40
CA LEU A 211 -22.86 -13.37 6.18
C LEU A 211 -23.36 -12.54 7.35
N ASN A 212 -24.48 -11.91 7.10
CA ASN A 212 -25.24 -11.21 8.10
C ASN A 212 -26.59 -11.90 8.25
N THR A 213 -26.58 -13.07 8.90
CA THR A 213 -27.80 -13.88 9.09
C THR A 213 -28.71 -13.34 10.18
N GLU A 214 -28.27 -12.33 10.95
CA GLU A 214 -29.09 -11.65 11.96
C GLU A 214 -30.04 -10.60 11.36
N ASP A 215 -29.94 -10.32 10.06
CA ASP A 215 -30.79 -9.34 9.36
C ASP A 215 -30.80 -7.94 10.01
N ARG A 216 -29.65 -7.53 10.56
CA ARG A 216 -29.40 -6.19 11.10
C ARG A 216 -28.23 -5.54 10.37
N PRO A 217 -28.14 -4.21 10.24
CA PRO A 217 -26.94 -3.59 9.64
C PRO A 217 -25.64 -4.02 10.35
N LEU A 218 -24.58 -4.21 9.58
CA LEU A 218 -23.22 -4.41 10.11
C LEU A 218 -22.64 -3.03 10.47
N GLU A 219 -22.24 -2.87 11.72
CA GLU A 219 -21.70 -1.61 12.25
C GLU A 219 -20.17 -1.65 12.35
N THR A 220 -19.53 -0.50 12.58
CA THR A 220 -18.07 -0.41 12.76
C THR A 220 -17.58 -1.35 13.86
N VAL A 221 -18.34 -1.51 14.95
CA VAL A 221 -18.01 -2.43 16.04
C VAL A 221 -17.94 -3.90 15.60
N ASP A 222 -18.77 -4.30 14.63
CA ASP A 222 -18.74 -5.67 14.08
C ASP A 222 -17.48 -5.88 13.23
N VAL A 223 -17.10 -4.87 12.46
CA VAL A 223 -15.86 -4.87 11.66
C VAL A 223 -14.63 -4.91 12.56
N ASP A 224 -14.58 -4.07 13.61
CA ASP A 224 -13.46 -4.02 14.55
C ASP A 224 -13.29 -5.34 15.30
N ARG A 225 -14.41 -5.92 15.77
CA ARG A 225 -14.42 -7.24 16.42
C ARG A 225 -13.94 -8.33 15.48
N LEU A 226 -14.34 -8.29 14.21
CA LEU A 226 -13.90 -9.22 13.19
C LEU A 226 -12.39 -9.08 12.92
N CYS A 227 -11.92 -7.86 12.73
CA CYS A 227 -10.50 -7.55 12.54
C CYS A 227 -9.65 -8.03 13.73
N GLN A 228 -10.11 -7.83 14.96
CA GLN A 228 -9.42 -8.31 16.16
C GLN A 228 -9.31 -9.83 16.18
N LEU A 229 -10.42 -10.54 15.95
CA LEU A 229 -10.46 -12.00 15.97
C LEU A 229 -9.58 -12.63 14.87
N ILE A 230 -9.59 -12.06 13.67
CA ILE A 230 -8.79 -12.57 12.56
C ILE A 230 -7.31 -12.21 12.75
N GLY A 231 -7.02 -10.99 13.23
CA GLY A 231 -5.67 -10.46 13.35
C GLY A 231 -4.75 -11.30 14.23
N GLU A 232 -5.29 -12.05 15.19
CA GLU A 232 -4.54 -12.99 16.04
C GLU A 232 -3.86 -14.11 15.24
N ARG A 233 -4.55 -14.66 14.22
CA ARG A 233 -4.08 -15.81 13.44
C ARG A 233 -3.63 -15.43 12.02
N PHE A 234 -4.21 -14.36 11.48
CA PHE A 234 -3.94 -13.87 10.12
C PHE A 234 -3.71 -12.34 10.12
N PRO A 235 -2.54 -11.88 10.56
CA PRO A 235 -2.25 -10.45 10.69
C PRO A 235 -2.26 -9.68 9.36
N ALA A 236 -2.13 -10.38 8.23
CA ALA A 236 -2.22 -9.81 6.88
C ALA A 236 -3.64 -9.80 6.29
N ALA A 237 -4.63 -10.32 7.01
CA ALA A 237 -5.98 -10.43 6.49
C ALA A 237 -6.60 -9.04 6.28
N THR A 238 -7.45 -8.93 5.27
CA THR A 238 -8.17 -7.69 4.98
C THR A 238 -9.66 -7.93 5.04
N VAL A 239 -10.39 -7.06 5.71
CA VAL A 239 -11.85 -7.10 5.79
C VAL A 239 -12.43 -5.99 4.92
N GLN A 240 -13.36 -6.33 4.05
CA GLN A 240 -14.09 -5.35 3.23
C GLN A 240 -15.61 -5.58 3.34
N PRO A 241 -16.41 -4.51 3.49
CA PRO A 241 -17.86 -4.62 3.34
C PRO A 241 -18.22 -4.86 1.88
N ALA A 242 -19.24 -5.69 1.66
CA ALA A 242 -19.81 -5.95 0.34
C ALA A 242 -21.31 -6.24 0.44
N GLU A 243 -21.96 -6.42 -0.70
CA GLU A 243 -23.33 -6.91 -0.78
C GLU A 243 -23.37 -8.25 -1.50
N ALA A 244 -24.14 -9.20 -0.98
CA ALA A 244 -24.39 -10.48 -1.62
C ALA A 244 -25.89 -10.77 -1.70
N VAL A 245 -26.28 -11.51 -2.73
CA VAL A 245 -27.65 -12.01 -2.88
C VAL A 245 -27.75 -13.37 -2.20
N TYR A 246 -28.61 -13.47 -1.19
CA TYR A 246 -28.81 -14.68 -0.39
C TYR A 246 -30.29 -14.86 -0.02
N GLU A 247 -30.79 -16.11 0.00
CA GLU A 247 -32.15 -16.53 0.43
C GLU A 247 -33.26 -15.48 0.24
N ARG A 248 -33.34 -14.89 -0.97
CA ARG A 248 -34.38 -13.94 -1.44
C ARG A 248 -34.14 -12.44 -1.21
N GLY A 249 -32.91 -11.98 -0.92
CA GLY A 249 -32.60 -10.54 -0.87
C GLY A 249 -31.12 -10.18 -0.98
N ARG A 250 -30.82 -8.90 -1.24
CA ARG A 250 -29.49 -8.32 -1.06
C ARG A 250 -29.23 -8.12 0.42
N ARG A 251 -28.07 -8.57 0.89
CA ARG A 251 -27.63 -8.45 2.28
C ARG A 251 -26.21 -7.88 2.31
N SER A 252 -25.94 -6.99 3.26
CA SER A 252 -24.57 -6.58 3.57
C SER A 252 -23.81 -7.75 4.16
N ILE A 253 -22.58 -7.96 3.70
CA ILE A 253 -21.68 -9.02 4.15
C ILE A 253 -20.30 -8.44 4.41
N LEU A 254 -19.45 -9.17 5.14
CA LEU A 254 -18.03 -8.87 5.22
C LEU A 254 -17.26 -9.95 4.46
N ILE A 255 -16.40 -9.51 3.55
CA ILE A 255 -15.48 -10.38 2.84
C ILE A 255 -14.12 -10.22 3.51
N VAL A 256 -13.60 -11.32 4.03
CA VAL A 256 -12.24 -11.42 4.55
C VAL A 256 -11.37 -12.05 3.48
N ARG A 257 -10.23 -11.44 3.19
CA ARG A 257 -9.20 -11.99 2.32
C ARG A 257 -8.04 -12.49 3.17
N ILE A 258 -7.71 -13.76 3.03
CA ILE A 258 -6.66 -14.44 3.80
C ILE A 258 -5.67 -15.08 2.83
N ARG A 259 -4.38 -15.06 3.17
CA ARG A 259 -3.33 -15.79 2.48
C ARG A 259 -2.77 -16.84 3.44
N THR A 260 -2.89 -18.10 3.08
CA THR A 260 -2.36 -19.24 3.84
C THR A 260 -2.24 -20.47 2.92
N ASP A 261 -1.29 -21.36 3.18
CA ASP A 261 -1.24 -22.70 2.56
C ASP A 261 -2.26 -23.67 3.20
N GLY A 262 -2.63 -23.40 4.46
CA GLY A 262 -3.49 -24.26 5.26
C GLY A 262 -4.96 -23.98 4.99
N THR A 263 -5.60 -24.81 4.17
CA THR A 263 -7.06 -24.75 4.00
C THR A 263 -7.81 -25.09 5.30
N GLU A 264 -7.19 -25.86 6.20
CA GLU A 264 -7.72 -26.18 7.53
C GLU A 264 -7.84 -24.93 8.41
N ASP A 265 -6.83 -24.05 8.40
CA ASP A 265 -6.87 -22.81 9.20
C ASP A 265 -8.03 -21.88 8.76
N VAL A 266 -8.37 -21.89 7.47
CA VAL A 266 -9.49 -21.13 6.91
C VAL A 266 -10.83 -21.73 7.32
N VAL A 267 -10.94 -23.06 7.36
CA VAL A 267 -12.13 -23.78 7.83
C VAL A 267 -12.33 -23.55 9.32
N ASP A 268 -11.30 -23.70 10.14
CA ASP A 268 -11.31 -23.40 11.58
C ASP A 268 -11.81 -21.98 11.85
N LEU A 269 -11.26 -21.00 11.10
CA LEU A 269 -11.70 -19.62 11.23
C LEU A 269 -13.19 -19.50 10.91
N ALA A 270 -13.65 -20.11 9.82
CA ALA A 270 -15.06 -20.05 9.43
C ALA A 270 -15.98 -20.67 10.50
N GLN A 271 -15.59 -21.77 11.13
CA GLN A 271 -16.32 -22.36 12.27
C GLN A 271 -16.36 -21.42 13.48
N ARG A 272 -15.22 -20.84 13.87
CA ARG A 272 -15.16 -19.87 14.97
C ARG A 272 -16.02 -18.64 14.69
N LEU A 273 -16.02 -18.15 13.45
CA LEU A 273 -16.87 -17.04 13.02
C LEU A 273 -18.36 -17.39 13.11
N CYS A 274 -18.75 -18.63 12.82
CA CYS A 274 -20.14 -19.07 13.02
C CYS A 274 -20.57 -18.93 14.48
N VAL A 275 -19.71 -19.33 15.43
CA VAL A 275 -19.99 -19.25 16.87
C VAL A 275 -19.99 -17.81 17.37
N GLU A 276 -18.92 -17.07 17.10
CA GLU A 276 -18.69 -15.73 17.64
C GLU A 276 -19.68 -14.68 17.13
N PHE A 277 -20.10 -14.83 15.86
CA PHE A 277 -21.04 -13.94 15.19
C PHE A 277 -22.43 -14.56 15.05
N ARG A 278 -22.70 -15.70 15.70
CA ARG A 278 -23.99 -16.42 15.66
C ARG A 278 -24.51 -16.64 14.23
N GLN A 279 -23.60 -16.92 13.30
CA GLN A 279 -23.95 -17.16 11.91
C GLN A 279 -24.35 -18.62 11.72
N ARG A 280 -25.42 -18.85 10.95
CA ARG A 280 -25.84 -20.22 10.58
C ARG A 280 -24.73 -20.95 9.81
N PHE A 281 -24.02 -20.22 8.96
CA PHE A 281 -22.84 -20.69 8.25
C PHE A 281 -22.00 -19.50 7.80
N VAL A 282 -20.75 -19.77 7.50
CA VAL A 282 -19.80 -18.86 6.87
C VAL A 282 -19.39 -19.46 5.53
N GLY A 283 -19.41 -18.65 4.47
CA GLY A 283 -18.92 -19.09 3.16
C GLY A 283 -17.40 -19.02 3.12
N ILE A 284 -16.73 -19.98 2.49
CA ILE A 284 -15.31 -19.89 2.17
C ILE A 284 -15.06 -20.24 0.71
N GLU A 285 -14.07 -19.60 0.09
CA GLU A 285 -13.53 -20.00 -1.20
C GLU A 285 -12.16 -20.67 -0.99
N VAL A 286 -12.10 -21.95 -1.32
CA VAL A 286 -10.90 -22.77 -1.21
C VAL A 286 -10.67 -23.45 -2.55
N ASN A 287 -9.48 -23.29 -3.13
CA ASN A 287 -9.12 -23.87 -4.42
C ASN A 287 -10.11 -23.52 -5.56
N GLY A 288 -10.62 -22.28 -5.57
CA GLY A 288 -11.58 -21.80 -6.56
C GLY A 288 -12.99 -22.38 -6.42
N ARG A 289 -13.31 -23.02 -5.29
CA ARG A 289 -14.64 -23.54 -4.98
C ARG A 289 -15.21 -22.87 -3.75
N TYR A 290 -16.45 -22.42 -3.87
CA TYR A 290 -17.22 -21.91 -2.76
C TYR A 290 -17.80 -23.08 -1.93
N ILE A 291 -17.59 -23.05 -0.63
CA ILE A 291 -18.05 -24.04 0.35
C ILE A 291 -18.74 -23.29 1.49
N ARG A 292 -19.78 -23.88 2.07
CA ARG A 292 -20.41 -23.36 3.29
C ARG A 292 -19.92 -24.16 4.48
N ILE A 293 -19.36 -23.47 5.46
CA ILE A 293 -18.93 -24.02 6.73
C ILE A 293 -20.00 -23.69 7.76
N TYR A 294 -20.55 -24.70 8.39
CA TYR A 294 -21.50 -24.56 9.49
C TYR A 294 -20.72 -24.63 10.82
N SER A 295 -21.33 -24.26 11.94
CA SER A 295 -20.69 -24.26 13.27
C SER A 295 -20.33 -25.66 13.83
N ASP A 296 -20.19 -26.68 12.98
CA ASP A 296 -20.17 -28.12 13.25
C ASP A 296 -21.41 -28.67 13.98
N ASP A 297 -22.07 -29.63 13.31
CA ASP A 297 -22.82 -30.72 13.95
C ASP A 297 -21.82 -31.76 14.49
N THR A 298 -21.01 -31.41 15.51
CA THR A 298 -20.43 -32.43 16.40
C THR A 298 -21.37 -32.62 17.59
N GLY A 299 -22.41 -33.41 17.32
CA GLY A 299 -22.82 -34.48 18.23
C GLY A 299 -22.02 -35.74 17.91
#